data_AF-A0A658NIW0-F1
#
_entry.id   AF-A0A658NIW0-F1
#
_cell.length_a   1.000
_cell.length_b   1.000
_cell.length_c   1.000
_cell.angle_alpha   90.00
_cell.angle_beta   90.00
_cell.angle_gamma   90.00
#
_symmetry.space_group_name_H-M   'P 1'
#
loop_
_entity.id
_entity.type
_entity.pdbx_description
1 polymer ?
#
loop_
_entity_poly.entity_id
_entity_poly.type
_entity_poly.pdbx_seq_one_letter_code
_entity_poly.pdbx_strand_id
1 'polypeptide(L)' 'RGCRVTMVEMMPQTLRMLDPDMACLVEQHMESHGIKVLIGTKVEAIEGNGTVQSVVTSAGRIAADLVVLAVGVRPNIA' A
#
# COMPACT_ATOMS: atom_id res chain seq x y z
N ARG A 1 7.93 -8.25 14.94
CA ARG A 1 6.86 -8.56 15.91
C ARG A 1 5.58 -7.96 15.36
N GLY A 2 4.59 -8.82 15.13
CA GLY A 2 3.86 -8.83 13.86
C GLY A 2 2.60 -7.96 13.83
N CYS A 3 2.46 -7.24 12.71
CA CYS A 3 1.17 -6.75 12.21
C CYS A 3 0.86 -7.55 10.94
N ARG A 4 -0.41 -7.82 10.66
CA ARG A 4 -0.82 -8.27 9.32
C ARG A 4 -0.74 -7.05 8.40
N VAL A 5 0.18 -7.07 7.43
CA VAL A 5 0.44 -5.93 6.56
C VAL A 5 -0.20 -6.19 5.20
N THR A 6 -0.95 -5.20 4.71
CA THR A 6 -1.34 -5.10 3.30
C THR A 6 -0.75 -3.81 2.76
N MET A 7 0.06 -3.92 1.70
CA MET A 7 0.57 -2.78 0.96
C MET A 7 -0.33 -2.55 -0.25
N VAL A 8 -0.75 -1.31 -0.46
CA VAL A 8 -1.60 -0.90 -1.58
C VAL A 8 -0.81 0.09 -2.43
N GLU A 9 -0.71 -0.20 -3.72
CA GLU A 9 -0.04 0.63 -4.71
C GLU A 9 -1.01 0.84 -5.89
N MET A 10 -1.18 2.10 -6.29
CA MET A 10 -2.08 2.46 -7.39
C MET A 10 -1.43 2.16 -8.74
N MET A 11 -0.11 2.22 -8.82
CA MET A 11 0.64 1.93 -10.03
C MET A 11 0.67 0.43 -10.34
N PRO A 12 0.95 0.03 -11.59
CA PRO A 12 1.05 -1.39 -11.98
C PRO A 12 2.23 -2.16 -11.38
N GLN A 13 3.13 -1.49 -10.64
CA GLN A 13 4.28 -2.10 -9.99
C GLN A 13 4.71 -1.27 -8.77
N THR A 14 5.41 -1.92 -7.85
CA THR A 14 6.14 -1.27 -6.77
C THR A 14 7.47 -0.68 -7.26
N LEU A 15 8.08 0.19 -6.43
CA LEU A 15 9.43 0.76 -6.65
C LEU A 15 9.66 1.23 -8.10
N ARG A 16 8.93 2.26 -8.54
CA ARG A 16 8.94 2.78 -9.92
C ARG A 16 10.33 3.07 -10.53
N MET A 17 11.37 3.22 -9.72
CA MET A 17 12.76 3.35 -10.20
C MET A 17 13.38 2.06 -10.74
N LEU A 18 12.74 0.91 -10.52
CA LEU A 18 13.18 -0.40 -11.01
C LEU A 18 12.43 -0.79 -12.28
N ASP A 19 13.09 -1.59 -13.11
CA ASP A 19 12.45 -2.27 -14.23
C ASP A 19 11.37 -3.26 -13.72
N PRO A 20 10.32 -3.55 -14.51
CA PRO A 20 9.18 -4.34 -14.04
C PRO A 20 9.52 -5.75 -13.54
N ASP A 21 10.49 -6.42 -14.17
CA ASP A 21 10.95 -7.76 -13.78
C ASP A 21 11.66 -7.74 -12.40
N MET A 22 12.47 -6.72 -12.16
CA MET A 22 13.13 -6.49 -10.88
C MET A 22 12.14 -6.12 -9.77
N ALA A 23 11.15 -5.27 -10.07
CA ALA A 23 10.09 -4.93 -9.12
C ALA A 23 9.27 -6.17 -8.71
N CYS A 24 8.97 -7.06 -9.67
CA CYS A 24 8.27 -8.31 -9.41
C CYS A 24 9.02 -9.21 -8.41
N LEU A 25 10.36 -9.27 -8.47
CA LEU A 25 11.16 -10.01 -7.48
C LEU A 25 11.02 -9.44 -6.07
N VAL A 26 10.93 -8.12 -5.94
CA VAL A 26 10.71 -7.46 -4.64
C VAL A 26 9.32 -7.76 -4.11
N GLU A 27 8.30 -7.71 -4.97
CA GLU A 27 6.91 -8.04 -4.61
C GLU A 27 6.81 -9.49 -4.10
N GLN A 28 7.37 -10.44 -4.84
CA GLN A 28 7.44 -11.85 -4.42
C GLN A 28 8.19 -12.02 -3.10
N HIS A 29 9.28 -11.27 -2.90
CA HIS A 29 10.00 -11.29 -1.64
C HIS A 29 9.14 -10.78 -0.47
N MET A 30 8.41 -9.68 -0.66
CA MET A 30 7.46 -9.16 0.35
C MET A 30 6.36 -10.18 0.66
N GLU A 31 5.79 -10.80 -0.37
CA GLU A 31 4.76 -11.84 -0.23
C GLU A 31 5.28 -13.06 0.52
N SER A 32 6.52 -13.49 0.26
CA SER A 32 7.17 -14.58 1.00
C SER A 32 7.33 -14.30 2.50
N HIS A 33 7.30 -13.02 2.90
CA HIS A 33 7.32 -12.57 4.29
C HIS A 33 5.91 -12.35 4.87
N GLY A 34 4.86 -12.73 4.14
CA GLY A 34 3.46 -12.64 4.56
C GLY A 34 2.83 -11.26 4.39
N ILE A 35 3.45 -10.37 3.61
CA ILE A 35 2.86 -9.08 3.25
C ILE A 35 1.93 -9.29 2.06
N LYS A 36 0.68 -8.87 2.16
CA LYS A 36 -0.23 -8.86 1.01
C LYS A 36 0.07 -7.63 0.15
N VAL A 37 0.41 -7.82 -1.13
CA VAL A 37 0.70 -6.71 -2.05
C VAL A 37 -0.47 -6.54 -3.02
N LEU A 38 -1.00 -5.32 -3.12
CA LEU A 38 -2.09 -4.95 -4.02
C LEU A 38 -1.61 -3.85 -4.96
N ILE A 39 -1.09 -4.23 -6.12
CA ILE A 39 -0.74 -3.31 -7.22
C ILE A 39 -1.98 -2.93 -8.04
N GLY A 40 -1.90 -1.86 -8.83
CA GLY A 40 -3.00 -1.36 -9.66
C GLY A 40 -4.26 -1.00 -8.86
N THR A 41 -4.14 -0.82 -7.54
CA THR A 41 -5.26 -0.68 -6.62
C THR A 41 -5.26 0.71 -6.03
N LYS A 42 -6.33 1.46 -6.30
CA LYS A 42 -6.46 2.84 -5.82
C LYS A 42 -7.10 2.85 -4.44
N VAL A 43 -6.51 3.58 -3.49
CA VAL A 43 -7.19 3.93 -2.23
C VAL A 43 -8.19 5.06 -2.50
N GLU A 44 -9.44 4.85 -2.09
CA GLU A 44 -10.54 5.78 -2.34
C GLU A 44 -10.95 6.53 -1.08
N ALA A 45 -10.97 5.85 0.07
CA ALA A 45 -11.29 6.46 1.36
C ALA A 45 -10.60 5.73 2.52
N ILE A 46 -10.38 6.46 3.61
CA ILE A 46 -10.03 5.90 4.91
C ILE A 46 -11.22 6.17 5.82
N GLU A 47 -11.79 5.11 6.38
CA GLU A 47 -13.03 5.19 7.16
C GLU A 47 -12.80 4.78 8.62
N GLY A 48 -13.55 5.43 9.51
CA GLY A 48 -13.61 5.13 10.93
C GLY A 48 -14.23 6.27 11.73
N ASN A 49 -14.47 6.04 13.03
CA ASN A 49 -15.05 7.02 13.93
C ASN A 49 -14.01 7.47 14.97
N GLY A 50 -13.34 8.59 14.72
CA GLY A 50 -12.23 9.12 15.54
C GLY A 50 -10.90 8.37 15.42
N THR A 51 -10.93 7.11 14.99
CA THR A 51 -9.77 6.26 14.67
C THR A 51 -10.04 5.47 13.40
N VAL A 52 -8.99 5.06 12.68
CA VAL A 52 -9.16 4.25 11.46
C VAL A 52 -9.69 2.86 11.80
N GLN A 53 -10.61 2.37 10.97
CA GLN A 53 -11.16 1.01 11.06
C GLN A 53 -11.03 0.27 9.74
N SER A 54 -10.96 0.98 8.61
CA SER A 54 -10.79 0.37 7.30
C SER A 54 -10.31 1.34 6.23
N VAL A 55 -9.73 0.78 5.18
CA VAL A 55 -9.40 1.45 3.93
C VAL A 55 -10.31 0.93 2.83
N VAL A 56 -11.00 1.83 2.14
CA VAL A 56 -11.79 1.53 0.94
C VAL A 56 -10.89 1.72 -0.26
N THR A 57 -10.87 0.72 -1.14
CA THR A 57 -10.08 0.71 -2.37
C THR A 57 -10.95 0.36 -3.56
N SER A 58 -10.44 0.59 -4.77
CA SER A 58 -11.09 0.18 -6.02
C SER A 58 -11.30 -1.33 -6.15
N ALA A 59 -10.63 -2.13 -5.33
CA ALA A 59 -10.74 -3.59 -5.29
C ALA A 59 -11.51 -4.11 -4.06
N GLY A 60 -12.10 -3.21 -3.26
CA GLY A 60 -12.88 -3.54 -2.08
C GLY A 60 -12.33 -2.95 -0.79
N ARG A 61 -12.84 -3.44 0.34
CA ARG A 61 -12.58 -2.89 1.68
C ARG A 61 -11.57 -3.74 2.45
N ILE A 62 -10.61 -3.08 3.09
CA ILE A 62 -9.56 -3.69 3.91
C ILE A 62 -9.73 -3.20 5.35
N ALA A 63 -9.95 -4.10 6.30
CA ALA A 63 -9.97 -3.76 7.72
C ALA A 63 -8.54 -3.39 8.18
N ALA A 64 -8.40 -2.26 8.87
CA ALA A 64 -7.10 -1.77 9.32
C ALA A 64 -7.26 -0.86 10.55
N ASP A 65 -6.46 -1.12 11.57
CA ASP A 65 -6.41 -0.33 12.82
C ASP A 65 -5.27 0.70 12.80
N LEU A 66 -4.39 0.63 11.79
CA LEU A 66 -3.29 1.56 11.53
C LEU A 66 -3.08 1.69 10.02
N VAL A 67 -2.88 2.93 9.55
CA VAL A 67 -2.55 3.23 8.15
C VAL A 67 -1.29 4.09 8.10
N VAL A 68 -0.34 3.70 7.26
CA VAL A 68 0.88 4.46 6.97
C VAL A 68 0.80 4.97 5.54
N LEU A 69 0.87 6.29 5.36
CA LEU A 69 0.85 6.92 4.05
C LEU A 69 2.29 7.14 3.57
N ALA A 70 2.70 6.35 2.58
CA ALA A 70 4.02 6.42 1.94
C ALA A 70 3.92 6.81 0.46
N VAL A 71 3.07 7.81 0.14
CA VAL A 71 2.68 8.18 -1.23
C VAL A 71 3.55 9.27 -1.88
N GLY A 72 4.76 9.45 -1.36
CA GLY A 72 5.70 10.49 -1.80
C GLY A 72 5.63 11.78 -0.96
N VAL A 73 6.45 12.74 -1.36
CA VAL A 73 6.64 14.01 -0.65
C VAL A 73 6.58 15.17 -1.63
N ARG A 74 6.21 16.35 -1.14
CA ARG A 74 6.22 17.60 -1.90
C ARG A 74 7.20 18.58 -1.25
N PRO A 75 8.17 19.14 -1.99
CA PRO A 75 9.08 20.17 -1.46
C PRO A 75 8.31 21.40 -0.95
N ASN A 76 8.74 21.95 0.19
CA ASN A 76 8.20 23.19 0.76
C ASN A 76 9.08 24.38 0.35
N ILE A 77 8.76 24.99 -0.79
CA ILE A 77 9.55 26.07 -1.42
C ILE A 77 8.89 27.46 -1.24
N ALA A 78 8.28 27.69 -0.09
CA ALA A 78 7.77 29.02 0.29
C ALA A 78 8.91 30.02 0.52
#